data_AF-A0A1Y1N1K2-F1
#
_entry.id   AF-A0A1Y1N1K2-F1
#
_cell.length_a   1.000
_cell.length_b   1.000
_cell.length_c   1.000
_cell.angle_alpha   90.00
_cell.angle_beta   90.00
_cell.angle_gamma   90.00
#
_symmetry.space_group_name_H-M   'P 1'
#
loop_
_entity.id
_entity.type
_entity.pdbx_description
1 polymer ?
#
loop_
_entity_poly.entity_id
_entity_poly.type
_entity_poly.pdbx_seq_one_letter_code
_entity_poly.pdbx_strand_id
1 'polypeptide(L)'
;KDTYAAVIFIRIQKEDTVFVHLLQAKSRVTPIKTLSIPRLELLAATIAARLYKFVSDALSLLTKKNMKSYFWSDSSTVISWIKREDQWSTFVWNRTKEIRSLTYKEDWRHVPGPLNPADLPSRGCSPKQLLESRWWEGPSWLYSLPENWPEFDHAILNEHEINAERRKKLIVSMVNYECSYWYTQRFSKY
;
A
#
# COMPACT_ATOMS: atom_id res chain seq x y z
N LYS A 1 -10.56 11.98 -5.23
CA LYS A 1 -9.27 12.17 -4.51
C LYS A 1 -8.34 12.77 -5.55
N ASP A 2 -8.08 14.07 -5.50
CA ASP A 2 -7.44 14.80 -6.61
C ASP A 2 -5.92 14.85 -6.47
N THR A 3 -5.44 14.59 -5.25
CA THR A 3 -4.03 14.37 -4.94
C THR A 3 -3.87 13.16 -4.02
N TYR A 4 -2.65 12.69 -3.90
CA TYR A 4 -2.24 11.68 -2.92
C TYR A 4 -0.90 12.10 -2.30
N ALA A 5 -0.67 11.69 -1.06
CA ALA A 5 0.49 12.15 -0.30
C ALA A 5 1.13 11.04 0.54
N ALA A 6 2.38 11.28 0.93
CA ALA A 6 3.11 10.48 1.89
C ALA A 6 3.90 11.40 2.84
N VAL A 7 4.05 10.95 4.08
CA VAL A 7 4.62 11.73 5.18
C VAL A 7 5.54 10.83 5.98
N ILE A 8 6.68 11.34 6.40
CA ILE A 8 7.66 10.64 7.23
C ILE A 8 7.87 11.45 8.49
N PHE A 9 7.67 10.79 9.62
CA PHE A 9 8.03 11.30 10.94
C PHE A 9 9.24 10.54 11.47
N ILE A 10 10.08 11.23 12.23
CA ILE A 10 11.09 10.58 13.07
C ILE A 10 10.56 10.55 14.50
N ARG A 11 10.64 9.38 15.13
CA ARG A 11 10.31 9.16 16.54
C ARG A 11 11.60 8.86 17.30
N ILE A 12 11.89 9.64 18.32
CA ILE A 12 13.04 9.46 19.20
C ILE A 12 12.50 9.21 20.60
N GLN A 13 12.85 8.07 21.18
CA GLN A 13 12.54 7.78 22.57
C GLN A 13 13.83 7.85 23.38
N LYS A 14 13.85 8.74 24.38
CA LYS A 14 14.92 8.87 25.35
C LYS A 14 14.31 8.67 26.72
N GLU A 15 14.65 7.54 27.36
CA GLU A 15 14.04 7.14 28.64
C GLU A 15 12.51 7.13 28.50
N ASP A 16 11.80 7.91 29.31
CA ASP A 16 10.35 8.02 29.32
C ASP A 16 9.82 9.13 28.41
N THR A 17 10.69 9.89 27.74
CA THR A 17 10.28 10.99 26.86
C THR A 17 10.32 10.58 25.40
N VAL A 18 9.22 10.83 24.70
CA VAL A 18 9.08 10.59 23.26
C VAL A 18 9.01 11.92 22.53
N PHE A 19 9.86 12.07 21.52
CA PHE A 19 9.86 13.19 20.58
C PHE A 19 9.43 12.70 19.20
N VAL A 20 8.52 13.42 18.56
CA VAL A 20 8.05 13.15 17.20
C VAL A 20 8.20 14.42 16.38
N HIS A 21 8.81 14.29 15.21
CA HIS A 21 9.00 15.42 14.30
C HIS A 21 8.76 15.00 12.86
N LEU A 22 8.08 15.86 12.10
CA LEU A 22 7.98 15.71 10.66
C LEU A 22 9.36 15.86 10.03
N LEU A 23 9.76 14.86 9.27
CA LEU A 23 11.03 14.84 8.57
C LEU A 23 10.86 15.23 7.11
N GLN A 24 9.83 14.68 6.45
CA GLN A 24 9.51 15.03 5.07
C GLN A 24 8.06 14.72 4.74
N ALA A 25 7.45 15.55 3.89
CA ALA A 25 6.15 15.27 3.28
C ALA A 25 6.20 15.48 1.77
N LYS A 26 5.41 14.71 1.04
CA LYS A 26 5.33 14.78 -0.42
C LYS A 26 3.92 14.51 -0.90
N SER A 27 3.35 15.47 -1.62
CA SER A 27 2.07 15.33 -2.33
C SER A 27 2.28 15.24 -3.84
N ARG A 28 1.35 14.59 -4.54
CA ARG A 28 1.30 14.51 -6.01
C ARG A 28 -0.13 14.64 -6.49
N VAL A 29 -0.31 15.38 -7.58
CA VAL A 29 -1.59 15.45 -8.29
C VAL A 29 -1.88 14.10 -8.96
N THR A 30 -3.15 13.71 -8.98
CA THR A 30 -3.58 12.47 -9.63
C THR A 30 -3.30 12.48 -11.14
N PRO A 31 -2.99 11.31 -11.74
CA PRO A 31 -2.80 11.22 -13.18
C PRO A 31 -4.07 11.62 -13.95
N ILE A 32 -3.90 12.20 -15.14
CA ILE A 32 -5.02 12.55 -16.05
C ILE A 32 -5.87 11.33 -16.39
N LYS A 33 -5.24 10.17 -16.55
CA LYS A 33 -5.96 8.91 -16.75
C LYS A 33 -6.66 8.52 -15.45
N THR A 34 -7.98 8.37 -15.51
CA THR A 34 -8.79 7.95 -14.36
C THR A 34 -8.31 6.60 -13.82
N LEU A 35 -7.94 6.59 -12.54
CA LEU A 35 -7.60 5.41 -11.78
C LEU A 35 -8.64 5.18 -10.69
N SER A 36 -8.83 3.92 -10.28
CA SER A 36 -9.65 3.62 -9.12
C SER A 36 -9.00 4.17 -7.84
N ILE A 37 -9.82 4.43 -6.82
CA ILE A 37 -9.35 4.93 -5.52
C ILE A 37 -8.25 4.02 -4.93
N PRO A 38 -8.39 2.68 -4.88
CA PRO A 38 -7.33 1.80 -4.40
C PRO A 38 -6.02 1.89 -5.18
N ARG A 39 -6.07 2.13 -6.50
CA ARG A 39 -4.86 2.34 -7.31
C ARG A 39 -4.17 3.66 -6.96
N LEU A 40 -4.93 4.71 -6.67
CA LEU A 40 -4.37 5.99 -6.19
C LEU A 40 -3.72 5.83 -4.80
N GLU A 41 -4.36 5.07 -3.92
CA GLU A 41 -3.80 4.75 -2.60
C GLU A 41 -2.53 3.90 -2.71
N LEU A 42 -2.48 2.95 -3.66
CA LEU A 42 -1.26 2.19 -3.94
C LEU A 42 -0.13 3.10 -4.48
N LEU A 43 -0.47 4.14 -5.25
CA LEU A 43 0.51 5.16 -5.65
C LEU A 43 1.00 5.98 -4.45
N ALA A 44 0.14 6.28 -3.48
CA ALA A 44 0.53 6.90 -2.21
C ALA A 44 1.55 6.02 -1.45
N ALA A 45 1.26 4.74 -1.30
CA ALA A 45 2.19 3.78 -0.71
C ALA A 45 3.52 3.69 -1.49
N THR A 46 3.46 3.71 -2.83
CA THR A 46 4.66 3.70 -3.68
C THR A 46 5.55 4.93 -3.43
N ILE A 47 4.96 6.12 -3.33
CA ILE A 47 5.75 7.33 -3.04
C ILE A 47 6.28 7.32 -1.61
N ALA A 48 5.56 6.74 -0.66
CA ALA A 48 6.04 6.57 0.71
C ALA A 48 7.31 5.71 0.76
N ALA A 49 7.30 4.56 0.08
CA ALA A 49 8.47 3.67 -0.01
C ALA A 49 9.68 4.37 -0.65
N ARG A 50 9.47 5.13 -1.73
CA ARG A 50 10.53 5.93 -2.38
C ARG A 50 11.06 7.04 -1.47
N LEU A 51 10.16 7.74 -0.77
CA LEU A 51 10.50 8.81 0.15
C LEU A 51 11.32 8.27 1.32
N TYR A 52 10.95 7.10 1.84
CA TYR A 52 11.68 6.40 2.87
C TYR A 52 13.09 6.04 2.41
N LYS A 53 13.25 5.48 1.20
CA LYS A 53 14.58 5.18 0.65
C LYS A 53 15.44 6.44 0.55
N PHE A 54 14.89 7.52 -0.02
CA PHE A 54 15.58 8.80 -0.15
C PHE A 54 16.05 9.36 1.19
N VAL A 55 15.15 9.43 2.18
CA VAL A 55 15.45 9.93 3.52
C VAL A 55 16.49 9.04 4.21
N SER A 56 16.32 7.73 4.11
CA SER A 56 17.19 6.79 4.80
C SER A 56 18.60 6.77 4.22
N ASP A 57 18.74 7.02 2.91
CA ASP A 57 20.04 7.25 2.27
C ASP A 57 20.66 8.56 2.74
N ALA A 58 19.90 9.66 2.66
CA ALA A 58 20.39 11.00 3.02
C ALA A 58 20.87 11.09 4.48
N LEU A 59 20.21 10.38 5.39
CA LEU A 59 20.53 10.36 6.81
C LEU A 59 21.40 9.16 7.22
N SER A 60 21.85 8.34 6.27
CA SER A 60 22.60 7.10 6.52
C SER A 60 21.92 6.22 7.57
N LEU A 61 20.60 6.13 7.53
CA LEU A 61 19.80 5.38 8.51
C LEU A 61 19.76 3.90 8.17
N LEU A 62 19.86 3.54 6.89
CA LEU A 62 19.89 2.13 6.46
C LEU A 62 21.13 1.38 6.98
N THR A 63 22.20 2.09 7.36
CA THR A 63 23.40 1.49 7.93
C THR A 63 23.37 1.42 9.47
N LYS A 64 22.38 2.04 10.12
CA LYS A 64 22.22 1.99 11.57
C LYS A 64 21.43 0.75 11.97
N LYS A 65 22.13 -0.25 12.51
CA LYS A 65 21.58 -1.56 12.94
C LYS A 65 20.37 -1.50 13.89
N ASN A 66 20.10 -0.36 14.54
CA ASN A 66 19.08 -0.24 15.58
C ASN A 66 17.87 0.63 15.19
N MET A 67 17.77 1.10 13.94
CA MET A 67 16.62 1.91 13.54
C MET A 67 15.49 1.05 12.97
N LYS A 68 14.33 1.07 13.62
CA LYS A 68 13.10 0.41 13.13
C LYS A 68 12.32 1.36 12.22
N SER A 69 11.72 0.82 11.18
CA SER A 69 10.82 1.53 10.26
C SER A 69 9.42 0.92 10.32
N TYR A 70 8.40 1.77 10.18
CA TYR A 70 7.00 1.36 10.17
C TYR A 70 6.27 2.16 9.08
N PHE A 71 5.37 1.51 8.35
CA PHE A 71 4.65 2.11 7.24
C PHE A 71 3.16 1.98 7.47
N TRP A 72 2.40 3.07 7.32
CA TRP A 72 0.95 3.07 7.54
C TRP A 72 0.19 3.46 6.28
N SER A 73 -0.96 2.82 6.08
CA SER A 73 -1.97 3.17 5.08
C SER A 73 -3.36 2.99 5.68
N ASP A 74 -4.29 3.88 5.34
CA ASP A 74 -5.71 3.74 5.69
C ASP A 74 -6.50 2.85 4.72
N SER A 75 -5.85 2.40 3.66
CA SER A 75 -6.44 1.48 2.69
C SER A 75 -6.12 0.03 3.04
N SER A 76 -7.10 -0.70 3.59
CA SER A 76 -6.99 -2.13 3.88
C SER A 76 -6.73 -2.95 2.60
N THR A 77 -7.24 -2.49 1.46
CA THR A 77 -6.99 -3.04 0.13
C THR A 77 -5.51 -2.93 -0.26
N VAL A 78 -4.89 -1.75 -0.10
CA VAL A 78 -3.45 -1.56 -0.37
C VAL A 78 -2.59 -2.40 0.56
N ILE A 79 -2.91 -2.44 1.86
CA ILE A 79 -2.19 -3.30 2.82
C ILE A 79 -2.27 -4.77 2.40
N SER A 80 -3.45 -5.22 1.96
CA SER A 80 -3.65 -6.59 1.48
C SER A 80 -2.83 -6.88 0.23
N TRP A 81 -2.81 -5.99 -0.76
CA TRP A 81 -1.98 -6.15 -1.95
C TRP A 81 -0.48 -6.18 -1.65
N ILE A 82 -0.01 -5.36 -0.70
CA ILE A 82 1.40 -5.33 -0.29
C ILE A 82 1.78 -6.59 0.49
N LYS A 83 0.90 -7.15 1.33
CA LYS A 83 1.21 -8.34 2.14
C LYS A 83 1.03 -9.66 1.40
N ARG A 84 0.00 -9.79 0.56
CA ARG A 84 -0.34 -11.04 -0.13
C ARG A 84 0.45 -11.21 -1.43
N GLU A 85 0.98 -12.41 -1.66
CA GLU A 85 1.72 -12.76 -2.87
C GLU A 85 0.83 -13.42 -3.95
N ASP A 86 -0.35 -12.84 -4.15
CA ASP A 86 -1.26 -13.28 -5.22
C ASP A 86 -0.83 -12.78 -6.60
N GLN A 87 -1.40 -13.39 -7.63
CA GLN A 87 -1.24 -12.95 -9.02
C GLN A 87 -2.10 -11.72 -9.30
N TRP A 88 -1.59 -10.54 -8.97
CA TRP A 88 -2.24 -9.27 -9.22
C TRP A 88 -2.16 -8.83 -10.69
N SER A 89 -3.02 -7.90 -11.07
CA SER A 89 -2.94 -7.17 -12.34
C SER A 89 -1.57 -6.53 -12.50
N THR A 90 -1.16 -6.27 -13.75
CA THR A 90 0.17 -5.71 -14.04
C THR A 90 0.42 -4.38 -13.31
N PHE A 91 -0.61 -3.55 -13.16
CA PHE A 91 -0.48 -2.28 -12.43
C PHE A 91 -0.14 -2.54 -10.96
N VAL A 92 -0.95 -3.33 -10.27
CA VAL A 92 -0.77 -3.61 -8.85
C VAL A 92 0.53 -4.37 -8.60
N TRP A 93 0.81 -5.40 -9.41
CA TRP A 93 2.02 -6.21 -9.29
C TRP A 93 3.31 -5.37 -9.41
N ASN A 94 3.38 -4.47 -10.40
CA ASN A 94 4.57 -3.63 -10.58
C ASN A 94 4.82 -2.73 -9.36
N ARG A 95 3.76 -2.18 -8.74
CA ARG A 95 3.90 -1.28 -7.59
C ARG A 95 4.16 -2.02 -6.28
N THR A 96 3.50 -3.14 -6.05
CA THR A 96 3.80 -3.98 -4.87
C THR A 96 5.19 -4.57 -4.94
N LYS A 97 5.68 -4.96 -6.13
CA LYS A 97 7.07 -5.39 -6.33
C LYS A 97 8.06 -4.29 -5.98
N GLU A 98 7.82 -3.06 -6.46
CA GLU A 98 8.68 -1.93 -6.12
C GLU A 98 8.69 -1.63 -4.62
N ILE A 99 7.50 -1.55 -3.99
CA ILE A 99 7.37 -1.34 -2.54
C ILE A 99 8.17 -2.39 -1.76
N ARG A 100 8.03 -3.66 -2.12
CA ARG A 100 8.75 -4.79 -1.49
C ARG A 100 10.25 -4.81 -1.76
N SER A 101 10.73 -4.14 -2.81
CA SER A 101 12.18 -3.96 -3.04
C SER A 101 12.80 -2.84 -2.19
N LEU A 102 11.96 -1.93 -1.66
CA LEU A 102 12.40 -0.77 -0.89
C LEU A 102 12.11 -0.90 0.61
N THR A 103 11.20 -1.80 0.99
CA THR A 103 10.66 -1.97 2.35
C THR A 103 10.30 -3.43 2.61
N TYR A 104 10.21 -3.84 3.87
CA TYR A 104 9.68 -5.15 4.25
C TYR A 104 8.15 -5.12 4.31
N LYS A 105 7.47 -6.11 3.74
CA LYS A 105 5.99 -6.16 3.68
C LYS A 105 5.37 -6.29 5.08
N GLU A 106 6.12 -6.83 6.02
CA GLU A 106 5.75 -7.05 7.42
C GLU A 106 5.64 -5.73 8.20
N ASP A 107 6.40 -4.71 7.80
CA ASP A 107 6.42 -3.38 8.44
C ASP A 107 5.21 -2.52 8.05
N TRP A 108 4.43 -2.95 7.04
CA TRP A 108 3.22 -2.27 6.61
C TRP A 108 2.04 -2.57 7.53
N ARG A 109 1.39 -1.53 8.02
CA ARG A 109 0.31 -1.54 9.00
C ARG A 109 -0.87 -0.71 8.50
N HIS A 110 -2.05 -1.03 8.99
CA HIS A 110 -3.21 -0.18 8.75
C HIS A 110 -3.30 0.90 9.83
N VAL A 111 -3.81 2.08 9.43
CA VAL A 111 -4.22 3.14 10.36
C VAL A 111 -5.62 3.58 9.98
N PRO A 112 -6.57 3.75 10.92
CA PRO A 112 -7.87 4.31 10.58
C PRO A 112 -7.74 5.68 9.89
N GLY A 113 -8.57 5.93 8.87
CA GLY A 113 -8.51 7.17 8.07
C GLY A 113 -8.42 8.47 8.88
N PRO A 114 -9.23 8.68 9.94
CA PRO A 114 -9.14 9.88 10.78
C PRO A 114 -7.80 10.03 11.53
N LEU A 115 -7.06 8.95 11.72
CA LEU A 115 -5.76 8.92 12.38
C LEU A 115 -4.59 8.98 11.39
N ASN A 116 -4.87 8.99 10.08
CA ASN A 116 -3.86 9.02 9.02
C ASN A 116 -3.32 10.46 8.82
N PRO A 117 -2.05 10.75 9.18
CA PRO A 117 -1.51 12.08 9.02
C PRO A 117 -1.28 12.49 7.55
N ALA A 118 -1.27 11.55 6.59
CA ALA A 118 -1.11 11.87 5.17
C ALA A 118 -2.38 12.47 4.54
N ASP A 119 -3.51 12.45 5.24
CA ASP A 119 -4.77 12.98 4.73
C ASP A 119 -4.73 14.51 4.56
N LEU A 120 -4.16 15.22 5.54
CA LEU A 120 -4.02 16.69 5.50
C LEU A 120 -3.27 17.19 4.25
N PRO A 121 -2.06 16.70 3.92
CA PRO A 121 -1.36 17.10 2.69
C PRO A 121 -1.98 16.55 1.40
N SER A 122 -2.92 15.59 1.46
CA SER A 122 -3.64 15.08 0.28
C SER A 122 -4.95 15.81 -0.03
N ARG A 123 -5.56 16.44 0.98
CA ARG A 123 -6.78 17.25 0.84
C ARG A 123 -6.48 18.75 0.71
N GLY A 124 -5.30 19.16 1.18
CA GLY A 124 -4.96 20.55 1.36
C GLY A 124 -5.46 21.07 2.71
N CYS A 125 -4.87 22.15 3.20
CA CYS A 125 -5.28 22.82 4.43
C CYS A 125 -5.02 24.32 4.32
N SER A 126 -5.80 25.12 5.05
CA SER A 126 -5.51 26.55 5.21
C SER A 126 -4.34 26.76 6.20
N PRO A 127 -3.62 27.89 6.11
CA PRO A 127 -2.57 28.22 7.08
C PRO A 127 -3.05 28.19 8.53
N LYS A 128 -4.29 28.64 8.80
CA LYS A 128 -4.89 28.61 10.13
C LYS A 128 -5.05 27.18 10.66
N GLN A 129 -5.65 26.29 9.86
CA GLN A 129 -5.82 24.87 10.22
C GLN A 129 -4.46 24.17 10.42
N LEU A 130 -3.46 24.52 9.61
CA LEU A 130 -2.11 23.97 9.74
C LEU A 130 -1.47 24.39 11.08
N LEU A 131 -1.61 25.66 11.47
CA LEU A 131 -1.12 26.18 12.74
C LEU A 131 -1.85 25.57 13.95
N GLU A 132 -3.19 25.49 13.88
CA GLU A 132 -4.01 24.94 14.97
C GLU A 132 -3.80 23.44 15.17
N SER A 133 -3.62 22.69 14.09
CA SER A 133 -3.40 21.23 14.17
C SER A 133 -2.00 20.84 14.63
N ARG A 134 -1.02 21.76 14.54
CA ARG A 134 0.41 21.49 14.77
C ARG A 134 0.88 20.21 14.10
N TRP A 135 0.40 19.96 12.88
CA TRP A 135 0.53 18.68 12.19
C TRP A 135 1.98 18.18 12.05
N TRP A 136 2.96 19.08 12.03
CA TRP A 136 4.39 18.74 11.98
C TRP A 136 4.95 18.12 13.28
N GLU A 137 4.21 18.20 14.39
CA GLU A 137 4.51 17.51 15.66
C GLU A 137 4.11 16.02 15.59
N GLY A 138 3.37 15.63 14.55
CA GLY A 138 2.94 14.26 14.33
C GLY A 138 1.72 13.85 15.16
N PRO A 139 1.09 12.71 14.82
CA PRO A 139 -0.09 12.25 15.51
C PRO A 139 0.20 11.80 16.95
N SER A 140 -0.75 12.04 17.84
CA SER A 140 -0.65 11.73 19.28
C SER A 140 -0.30 10.28 19.57
N TRP A 141 -0.81 9.33 18.79
CA TRP A 141 -0.55 7.91 18.99
C TRP A 141 0.93 7.52 18.79
N LEU A 142 1.75 8.30 18.08
CA LEU A 142 3.20 8.04 17.96
C LEU A 142 3.95 8.29 19.28
N TYR A 143 3.38 9.08 20.19
CA TYR A 143 3.94 9.31 21.52
C TYR A 143 3.69 8.15 22.47
N SER A 144 2.68 7.32 22.18
CA SER A 144 2.41 6.10 22.94
C SER A 144 3.45 5.01 22.65
N LEU A 145 3.45 3.99 23.51
CA LEU A 145 4.22 2.78 23.29
C LEU A 145 3.76 2.05 22.01
N PRO A 146 4.67 1.37 21.28
CA PRO A 146 4.34 0.69 20.02
C PRO A 146 3.19 -0.31 20.08
N GLU A 147 2.95 -0.90 21.26
CA GLU A 147 1.86 -1.83 21.54
C GLU A 147 0.48 -1.15 21.55
N ASN A 148 0.44 0.17 21.74
CA ASN A 148 -0.78 0.98 21.75
C ASN A 148 -1.00 1.72 20.43
N TRP A 149 -0.15 1.48 19.42
CA TRP A 149 -0.35 2.08 18.11
C TRP A 149 -1.56 1.47 17.40
N PRO A 150 -2.14 2.20 16.41
CA PRO A 150 -3.25 1.66 15.64
C PRO A 150 -2.89 0.33 14.99
N GLU A 151 -3.77 -0.66 15.19
CA GLU A 151 -3.64 -1.99 14.62
C GLU A 151 -4.59 -2.22 13.45
N PHE A 152 -4.33 -3.33 12.75
CA PHE A 152 -5.13 -3.76 11.61
C PHE A 152 -6.43 -4.39 12.10
N ASP A 153 -7.56 -3.75 11.83
CA ASP A 153 -8.87 -4.36 12.02
C ASP A 153 -9.22 -5.25 10.81
N HIS A 154 -9.17 -6.57 11.03
CA HIS A 154 -9.50 -7.56 10.01
C HIS A 154 -10.97 -7.51 9.55
N ALA A 155 -11.87 -6.91 10.34
CA ALA A 155 -13.26 -6.76 9.96
C ALA A 155 -13.47 -5.74 8.81
N ILE A 156 -12.46 -4.92 8.49
CA ILE A 156 -12.52 -3.86 7.46
C ILE A 156 -12.02 -4.36 6.09
N LEU A 157 -11.74 -5.66 5.95
CA LEU A 157 -11.28 -6.23 4.69
C LEU A 157 -12.42 -6.32 3.65
N ASN A 158 -12.32 -5.50 2.60
CA ASN A 158 -13.19 -5.64 1.43
C ASN A 158 -12.58 -6.62 0.42
N GLU A 159 -12.81 -7.92 0.63
CA GLU A 159 -12.31 -8.97 -0.27
C GLU A 159 -12.76 -8.78 -1.72
N HIS A 160 -13.94 -8.21 -1.96
CA HIS A 160 -14.39 -7.94 -3.32
C HIS A 160 -13.49 -6.92 -4.02
N GLU A 161 -13.17 -5.80 -3.35
CA GLU A 161 -12.27 -4.78 -3.88
C GLU A 161 -10.83 -5.29 -4.05
N ILE A 162 -10.33 -6.08 -3.09
CA ILE A 162 -9.00 -6.71 -3.16
C ILE A 162 -8.91 -7.64 -4.36
N ASN A 163 -9.90 -8.53 -4.54
CA ASN A 163 -9.90 -9.54 -5.59
C ASN A 163 -10.27 -8.97 -6.97
N ALA A 164 -10.79 -7.74 -7.06
CA ALA A 164 -11.05 -7.07 -8.34
C ALA A 164 -9.78 -6.91 -9.20
N GLU A 165 -8.60 -6.82 -8.56
CA GLU A 165 -7.31 -6.74 -9.24
C GLU A 165 -6.60 -8.10 -9.35
N ARG A 166 -7.22 -9.21 -8.93
CA ARG A 166 -6.65 -10.54 -9.10
C ARG A 166 -6.74 -10.94 -10.58
N ARG A 167 -5.61 -11.39 -11.16
CA ARG A 167 -5.62 -11.93 -12.53
C ARG A 167 -6.54 -13.14 -12.56
N LYS A 168 -7.56 -13.08 -13.43
CA LYS A 168 -8.42 -14.22 -13.71
C LYS A 168 -7.56 -15.32 -14.33
N LYS A 169 -7.58 -16.52 -13.73
CA LYS A 169 -7.01 -17.71 -14.38
C LYS A 169 -7.89 -18.02 -15.58
N LEU A 170 -7.30 -18.04 -16.77
CA LEU A 170 -7.96 -18.59 -17.96
C LEU A 170 -8.09 -20.10 -17.75
N ILE A 171 -9.29 -20.58 -17.42
CA ILE A 171 -9.59 -22.00 -17.44
C ILE A 171 -9.85 -22.35 -18.90
N VAL A 172 -8.85 -22.93 -19.56
CA VAL A 172 -9.02 -23.50 -20.90
C VAL A 172 -9.58 -24.90 -20.72
N SER A 173 -10.88 -25.07 -20.90
CA SER A 173 -11.47 -26.41 -21.03
C SER A 173 -11.16 -26.94 -22.43
N MET A 174 -10.27 -27.93 -22.52
CA MET A 174 -10.14 -28.69 -23.76
C MET A 174 -11.39 -29.55 -23.91
N VAL A 175 -12.29 -29.18 -24.82
CA VAL A 175 -13.39 -30.06 -25.22
C VAL A 175 -12.79 -31.07 -26.17
N ASN A 176 -12.60 -32.30 -25.69
CA ASN A 176 -12.20 -33.41 -26.52
C ASN A 176 -13.41 -33.82 -27.36
N TYR A 177 -13.57 -33.20 -28.53
CA TYR A 177 -14.46 -33.78 -29.54
C TYR A 177 -13.74 -35.03 -30.05
N GLU A 178 -14.24 -36.21 -29.68
CA GLU A 178 -13.97 -37.41 -30.46
C GLU A 178 -14.50 -37.15 -31.87
N CYS A 179 -13.62 -36.67 -32.74
CA CYS A 179 -13.91 -36.58 -34.17
C CYS A 179 -13.89 -38.00 -34.72
N SER A 180 -14.97 -38.74 -34.44
CA SER A 180 -15.32 -39.95 -35.17
C SER A 180 -15.53 -39.54 -36.62
N TYR A 181 -14.49 -39.68 -37.44
CA TYR A 181 -14.64 -39.49 -38.87
C TYR A 181 -15.60 -40.57 -39.40
N TRP A 182 -16.62 -40.16 -40.15
CA TRP A 182 -17.67 -41.06 -40.65
C TRP A 182 -17.14 -42.30 -41.41
N TYR A 183 -15.94 -42.23 -41.98
CA TYR A 183 -15.31 -43.32 -42.72
C TYR A 183 -14.72 -44.42 -41.83
N THR A 184 -14.51 -44.20 -40.53
CA THR A 184 -14.03 -45.24 -39.60
C THR A 184 -15.14 -46.21 -39.19
N GLN A 185 -16.41 -45.91 -39.51
CA GLN A 185 -17.57 -46.72 -39.16
C GLN A 185 -18.12 -47.58 -40.31
N ARG A 186 -17.52 -47.55 -41.52
CA ARG A 186 -17.97 -48.34 -42.66
C ARG A 186 -16.85 -49.20 -43.23
N PHE A 187 -16.66 -50.39 -42.65
CA PHE A 187 -15.93 -51.46 -43.34
C PHE A 187 -16.89 -52.28 -44.19
N SER A 188 -16.59 -52.39 -45.48
CA SER A 188 -17.28 -53.32 -46.40
C SER A 188 -17.01 -54.75 -45.92
N LYS A 189 -18.07 -55.48 -45.59
CA LYS A 189 -17.97 -56.93 -45.38
C LYS A 189 -17.82 -57.58 -46.75
N TYR A 190 -16.62 -58.06 -47.06
CA TYR A 190 -16.41 -59.08 -48.09
C TYR A 190 -16.61 -60.46 -47.46
#